data_AF-A0A4X2M132-F1
#
_entry.id   AF-A0A4X2M132-F1
#
_cell.length_a   1.000
_cell.length_b   1.000
_cell.length_c   1.000
_cell.angle_alpha   90.00
_cell.angle_beta   90.00
_cell.angle_gamma   90.00
#
_symmetry.space_group_name_H-M   'P 1'
#
loop_
_entity.id
_entity.type
_entity.pdbx_description
1 polymer ?
#
loop_
_entity_poly.entity_id
_entity_poly.type
_entity_poly.pdbx_seq_one_letter_code
_entity_poly.pdbx_strand_id
1 'polypeptide(L)'
;MQLASVRGSLMGIGDIISQQLIEKRGLEKYEVHRTLTMAFIGCSFVGPVVGGWYRVLDRLIPGNARMDALKKMVVDQGAFAPCFLGCLLPLIGTLDGLSAEDNWARLRRDYSDALITNYYIWPPVQLANFYLIPLIYRLAFVQCISVVWNTYLSWKSHRS
;
A
#
# COMPACT_ATOMS: atom_id res chain seq x y z
N MET A 1 10.19 14.66 2.64
CA MET A 1 11.07 13.77 3.44
C MET A 1 10.30 13.08 4.57
N GLN A 2 9.55 13.79 5.44
CA GLN A 2 8.77 13.18 6.54
C GLN A 2 7.74 12.13 6.08
N LEU A 3 6.94 12.40 5.04
CA LEU A 3 5.95 11.44 4.54
C LEU A 3 6.57 10.17 3.92
N ALA A 4 7.77 10.26 3.36
CA ALA A 4 8.47 9.10 2.79
C ALA A 4 8.97 8.17 3.91
N SER A 5 9.56 8.75 4.96
CA SER A 5 10.01 8.00 6.13
C SER A 5 8.85 7.27 6.83
N VAL A 6 7.71 7.94 7.03
CA VAL A 6 6.53 7.32 7.65
C VAL A 6 6.03 6.12 6.84
N ARG A 7 6.00 6.21 5.51
CA ARG A 7 5.55 5.10 4.65
C ARG A 7 6.52 3.93 4.64
N GLY A 8 7.83 4.20 4.62
CA GLY A 8 8.85 3.17 4.79
C GLY A 8 8.66 2.39 6.10
N SER A 9 8.48 3.10 7.22
CA SER A 9 8.21 2.47 8.52
C SER A 9 6.93 1.63 8.50
N LEU A 10 5.84 2.13 7.92
CA LEU A 10 4.58 1.38 7.86
C LEU A 10 4.67 0.11 7.01
N MET A 11 5.40 0.13 5.91
CA MET A 11 5.61 -1.07 5.08
C MET A 11 6.50 -2.08 5.80
N GLY A 12 7.57 -1.62 6.46
CA GLY A 12 8.43 -2.49 7.29
C GLY A 12 7.66 -3.12 8.45
N ILE A 13 6.83 -2.35 9.16
CA ILE A 13 5.98 -2.86 10.25
C ILE A 13 4.98 -3.90 9.72
N GLY A 14 4.32 -3.61 8.60
CA GLY A 14 3.40 -4.57 7.96
C GLY A 14 4.11 -5.88 7.61
N ASP A 15 5.35 -5.80 7.12
CA ASP A 15 6.15 -6.98 6.82
C ASP A 15 6.51 -7.79 8.08
N ILE A 16 6.91 -7.14 9.17
CA ILE A 16 7.17 -7.81 10.46
C ILE A 16 5.93 -8.55 10.96
N ILE A 17 4.76 -7.89 10.90
CA ILE A 17 3.48 -8.49 11.30
C ILE A 17 3.15 -9.70 10.42
N SER A 18 3.38 -9.58 9.11
CA SER A 18 3.18 -10.67 8.16
C SER A 18 4.03 -11.89 8.51
N GLN A 19 5.33 -11.70 8.72
CA GLN A 19 6.26 -12.78 9.05
C GLN A 19 5.94 -13.45 10.40
N GLN A 20 5.60 -12.66 11.42
CA GLN A 20 5.47 -13.16 12.79
C GLN A 20 4.06 -13.67 13.11
N LEU A 21 3.01 -12.96 12.67
CA LEU A 21 1.64 -13.29 13.07
C LEU A 21 0.89 -14.09 12.00
N ILE A 22 1.17 -13.86 10.71
CA ILE A 22 0.47 -14.55 9.62
C ILE A 22 1.22 -15.82 9.22
N GLU A 23 2.51 -15.70 8.91
CA GLU A 23 3.35 -16.83 8.49
C GLU A 23 3.90 -17.63 9.67
N LYS A 24 3.83 -17.08 10.90
CA LYS A 24 4.28 -17.73 12.15
C LYS A 24 5.70 -18.29 12.06
N ARG A 25 6.61 -17.56 11.40
CA ARG A 25 8.00 -18.01 11.17
C ARG A 25 8.82 -18.13 12.45
N GLY A 26 8.51 -17.33 13.46
CA GLY A 26 9.33 -17.19 14.67
C GLY A 26 10.55 -16.29 14.46
N LEU A 27 11.32 -16.05 15.52
CA LEU A 27 12.48 -15.14 15.49
C LEU A 27 13.68 -15.72 14.73
N GLU A 28 13.87 -17.04 14.77
CA GLU A 28 15.01 -17.71 14.12
C GLU A 28 14.92 -17.71 12.59
N LYS A 29 13.70 -17.75 12.04
CA LYS A 29 13.45 -17.76 10.59
C LYS A 29 13.01 -16.40 10.05
N TYR A 30 13.25 -15.34 10.82
CA TYR A 30 12.90 -13.99 10.44
C TYR A 30 13.79 -13.49 9.28
N GLU A 31 13.17 -13.04 8.20
CA GLU A 31 13.85 -12.52 7.02
C GLU A 31 14.02 -11.00 7.11
N VAL A 32 15.16 -10.57 7.62
CA VAL A 32 15.51 -9.15 7.74
C VAL A 32 15.57 -8.46 6.37
N HIS A 33 16.11 -9.14 5.35
CA HIS A 33 16.22 -8.62 3.99
C HIS A 33 14.86 -8.18 3.44
N ARG A 34 13.84 -9.02 3.63
CA ARG A 34 12.46 -8.77 3.21
C ARG A 34 11.87 -7.51 3.84
N THR A 35 12.06 -7.34 5.14
CA THR A 35 11.60 -6.15 5.86
C THR A 35 12.33 -4.90 5.38
N LEU A 36 13.64 -4.98 5.13
CA LEU A 36 14.42 -3.87 4.58
C LEU A 36 13.98 -3.51 3.16
N THR A 37 13.70 -4.49 2.30
CA THR A 37 13.16 -4.28 0.95
C THR A 37 11.82 -3.56 1.01
N MET A 38 10.89 -4.03 1.84
CA MET A 38 9.58 -3.39 2.03
C MET A 38 9.71 -1.96 2.57
N ALA A 39 10.58 -1.73 3.54
CA ALA A 39 10.83 -0.39 4.09
C ALA A 39 11.47 0.55 3.05
N PHE A 40 12.42 0.04 2.26
CA PHE A 40 13.07 0.78 1.18
C PHE A 40 12.07 1.17 0.09
N ILE A 41 11.22 0.24 -0.36
CA ILE A 41 10.15 0.51 -1.33
C ILE A 41 9.20 1.58 -0.79
N GLY A 42 8.80 1.46 0.48
CA GLY A 42 7.92 2.43 1.12
C GLY A 42 8.51 3.85 1.14
N CYS A 43 9.81 3.97 1.38
CA CYS A 43 10.51 5.25 1.42
C CYS A 43 10.80 5.81 0.02
N SER A 44 11.37 5.01 -0.86
CA SER A 44 11.95 5.45 -2.13
C SER A 44 10.95 5.48 -3.29
N PHE A 45 9.91 4.65 -3.25
CA PHE A 45 8.90 4.56 -4.31
C PHE A 45 7.53 5.04 -3.84
N VAL A 46 6.94 4.40 -2.83
CA VAL A 46 5.55 4.66 -2.42
C VAL A 46 5.39 6.08 -1.88
N GLY A 47 6.33 6.55 -1.04
CA GLY A 47 6.36 7.93 -0.53
C GLY A 47 6.26 8.99 -1.62
N PRO A 48 7.25 9.06 -2.54
CA PRO A 48 7.25 10.02 -3.63
C PRO A 48 6.06 9.88 -4.58
N VAL A 49 5.73 8.66 -5.01
CA VAL A 49 4.67 8.42 -6.01
C VAL A 49 3.31 8.82 -5.47
N VAL A 50 2.94 8.37 -4.26
CA VAL A 50 1.63 8.74 -3.68
C VAL A 50 1.60 10.21 -3.27
N GLY A 51 2.71 10.76 -2.75
CA GLY A 51 2.82 12.19 -2.46
C GLY A 51 2.69 13.06 -3.71
N GLY A 52 3.22 12.62 -4.85
CA GLY A 52 3.03 13.26 -6.15
C GLY A 52 1.59 13.17 -6.62
N TRP A 53 1.00 11.98 -6.53
CA TRP A 53 -0.38 11.73 -6.93
C TRP A 53 -1.39 12.59 -6.15
N TYR A 54 -1.24 12.75 -4.84
CA TYR A 54 -2.12 13.63 -4.07
C TYR A 54 -2.05 15.09 -4.54
N ARG A 55 -0.87 15.58 -4.93
CA ARG A 55 -0.76 16.93 -5.52
C ARG A 55 -1.48 17.03 -6.87
N VAL A 56 -1.48 15.97 -7.67
CA VAL A 56 -2.24 15.91 -8.93
C VAL A 56 -3.73 15.92 -8.63
N LEU A 57 -4.20 15.10 -7.70
CA LEU A 57 -5.60 15.07 -7.27
C LEU A 57 -6.09 16.42 -6.74
N ASP A 58 -5.27 17.12 -5.95
CA ASP A 58 -5.61 18.44 -5.42
C ASP A 58 -5.72 19.51 -6.52
N ARG A 59 -4.98 19.36 -7.63
CA ARG A 59 -5.10 20.23 -8.81
C ARG A 59 -6.31 19.88 -9.67
N LEU A 60 -6.60 18.59 -9.86
CA LEU A 60 -7.72 18.12 -10.68
C LEU A 60 -9.08 18.39 -10.02
N ILE A 61 -9.13 18.26 -8.69
CA ILE A 61 -10.35 18.44 -7.89
C ILE A 61 -10.04 19.49 -6.81
N PRO A 62 -10.07 20.79 -7.17
CA PRO A 62 -9.86 21.86 -6.22
C PRO A 62 -11.06 21.95 -5.29
N GLY A 63 -10.82 21.83 -3.98
CA GLY A 63 -11.87 21.88 -2.98
C GLY A 63 -11.59 20.97 -1.79
N ASN A 64 -12.19 21.35 -0.67
CA ASN A 64 -12.03 20.69 0.64
C ASN A 64 -13.35 20.14 1.18
N ALA A 65 -14.41 20.13 0.36
CA ALA A 65 -15.70 19.61 0.77
C ALA A 65 -15.67 18.06 0.81
N ARG A 66 -16.59 17.46 1.56
CA ARG A 66 -16.74 15.99 1.62
C ARG A 66 -17.00 15.38 0.24
N MET A 67 -17.72 16.10 -0.62
CA MET A 67 -17.97 15.68 -2.00
C MET A 67 -16.69 15.66 -2.85
N ASP A 68 -15.75 16.57 -2.59
CA ASP A 68 -14.46 16.61 -3.32
C ASP A 68 -13.58 15.44 -2.89
N ALA A 69 -13.59 15.10 -1.60
CA ALA A 69 -12.94 13.92 -1.07
C ALA A 69 -13.47 12.61 -1.70
N LEU A 70 -14.78 12.49 -1.89
CA LEU A 70 -15.40 11.37 -2.61
C LEU A 70 -14.93 11.29 -4.07
N LYS A 71 -14.96 12.42 -4.79
CA LYS A 71 -14.49 12.47 -6.18
C LYS A 71 -13.02 12.07 -6.27
N LYS A 72 -12.17 12.58 -5.36
CA LYS A 72 -10.75 12.21 -5.27
C LYS A 72 -10.59 10.71 -5.03
N MET A 73 -11.40 10.10 -4.15
CA MET A 73 -11.38 8.66 -3.92
C MET A 73 -11.79 7.87 -5.17
N VAL A 74 -12.83 8.27 -5.89
CA VAL A 74 -13.24 7.57 -7.12
C VAL A 74 -12.14 7.64 -8.19
N VAL A 75 -11.51 8.80 -8.38
CA VAL A 75 -10.39 8.95 -9.33
C VAL A 75 -9.17 8.14 -8.88
N ASP A 76 -8.86 8.14 -7.59
CA ASP A 76 -7.77 7.36 -7.00
C ASP A 76 -7.97 5.85 -7.24
N GLN A 77 -9.15 5.32 -6.92
CA GLN A 77 -9.44 3.91 -7.08
C GLN A 77 -9.58 3.51 -8.55
N GLY A 78 -10.17 4.36 -9.39
CA GLY A 78 -10.39 4.04 -10.81
C GLY A 78 -9.14 4.11 -11.68
N ALA A 79 -8.22 5.04 -11.40
CA ALA A 79 -7.05 5.27 -12.24
C ALA A 79 -5.73 4.92 -11.54
N PHE A 80 -5.55 5.41 -10.31
CA PHE A 80 -4.25 5.28 -9.65
C PHE A 80 -4.03 3.90 -9.06
N ALA A 81 -5.01 3.30 -8.38
CA ALA A 81 -4.84 2.00 -7.74
C ALA A 81 -4.43 0.88 -8.72
N PRO A 82 -5.03 0.72 -9.92
CA PRO A 82 -4.60 -0.26 -10.91
C PRO A 82 -3.15 -0.05 -11.36
N CYS A 83 -2.80 1.17 -11.76
CA CYS A 83 -1.46 1.50 -12.23
C CYS A 83 -0.42 1.34 -11.12
N PHE A 84 -0.74 1.82 -9.92
CA PHE A 84 0.14 1.76 -8.77
C PHE A 84 0.44 0.32 -8.37
N LEU A 85 -0.57 -0.55 -8.26
CA LEU A 85 -0.36 -1.96 -7.95
C LEU A 85 0.36 -2.71 -9.07
N GLY A 86 0.07 -2.36 -10.32
CA GLY A 86 0.74 -2.90 -11.50
C GLY A 86 2.24 -2.58 -11.53
N CYS A 87 2.66 -1.47 -10.93
CA CYS A 87 4.08 -1.12 -10.77
C CYS A 87 4.69 -1.63 -9.45
N LEU A 88 3.92 -1.62 -8.35
CA LEU A 88 4.41 -2.00 -7.04
C LEU A 88 4.74 -3.49 -6.94
N LEU A 89 3.85 -4.36 -7.41
CA LEU A 89 4.04 -5.81 -7.29
C LEU A 89 5.30 -6.30 -8.03
N PRO A 90 5.56 -5.87 -9.28
CA PRO A 90 6.80 -6.23 -9.97
C PRO A 90 8.03 -5.60 -9.32
N LEU A 91 7.93 -4.37 -8.80
CA LEU A 91 9.05 -3.73 -8.11
C LEU A 91 9.46 -4.52 -6.86
N ILE A 92 8.48 -5.02 -6.09
CA ILE A 92 8.74 -5.93 -4.97
C ILE A 92 9.48 -7.17 -5.47
N GLY A 93 8.94 -7.87 -6.47
CA GLY A 93 9.56 -9.09 -7.00
C GLY A 93 10.98 -8.89 -7.53
N THR A 94 11.26 -7.77 -8.22
CA THR A 94 12.60 -7.45 -8.71
C THR A 94 13.58 -7.20 -7.57
N LEU A 95 13.18 -6.50 -6.52
CA LEU A 95 14.03 -6.24 -5.35
C LEU A 95 14.20 -7.48 -4.46
N ASP A 96 13.26 -8.42 -4.51
CA ASP A 96 13.40 -9.74 -3.90
C ASP A 96 14.25 -10.71 -4.73
N GLY A 97 14.74 -10.29 -5.91
CA GLY A 97 15.65 -11.06 -6.75
C GLY A 97 14.97 -12.06 -7.70
N LEU A 98 13.67 -11.92 -7.96
CA LEU A 98 12.98 -12.76 -8.95
C LEU A 98 13.47 -12.48 -10.38
N SER A 99 13.52 -13.53 -11.20
CA SER A 99 13.71 -13.41 -12.64
C SER A 99 12.57 -12.60 -13.28
N ALA A 100 12.77 -12.07 -14.49
CA ALA A 100 11.74 -11.31 -15.18
C ALA A 100 10.50 -12.20 -15.47
N GLU A 101 10.74 -13.46 -15.84
CA GLU A 101 9.72 -14.45 -16.10
C GLU A 101 8.92 -14.80 -14.85
N ASP A 102 9.59 -15.08 -13.72
CA ASP A 102 8.93 -15.42 -12.46
C ASP A 102 8.14 -14.24 -11.90
N ASN A 103 8.70 -13.03 -12.01
CA ASN A 103 8.06 -11.82 -11.56
C ASN A 103 6.79 -11.52 -12.39
N TRP A 104 6.86 -11.72 -13.71
CA TRP A 104 5.70 -11.59 -14.59
C TRP A 104 4.62 -12.63 -14.31
N ALA A 105 5.01 -13.88 -14.08
CA ALA A 105 4.09 -14.95 -13.70
C ALA A 105 3.37 -14.64 -12.38
N ARG A 106 4.12 -14.18 -11.38
CA ARG A 106 3.60 -13.76 -10.08
C ARG A 106 2.66 -12.55 -10.21
N LEU A 107 3.01 -11.56 -11.02
CA LEU A 107 2.11 -10.42 -11.28
C LEU A 107 0.79 -10.90 -11.87
N ARG A 108 0.81 -11.73 -12.92
CA ARG A 108 -0.43 -12.25 -13.53
C ARG A 108 -1.29 -13.03 -12.54
N ARG A 109 -0.66 -13.77 -11.63
CA ARG A 109 -1.34 -14.56 -10.59
C ARG A 109 -1.99 -13.66 -9.53
N ASP A 110 -1.25 -12.68 -9.02
CA ASP A 110 -1.61 -11.99 -7.78
C ASP A 110 -2.26 -10.62 -8.02
N TYR A 111 -2.08 -10.00 -9.20
CA TYR A 111 -2.54 -8.64 -9.48
C TYR A 111 -4.05 -8.48 -9.31
N SER A 112 -4.84 -9.37 -9.93
CA SER A 112 -6.31 -9.27 -9.87
C SER A 112 -6.82 -9.42 -8.45
N ASP A 113 -6.27 -10.37 -7.69
CA ASP A 113 -6.62 -10.57 -6.28
C ASP A 113 -6.25 -9.36 -5.41
N ALA A 114 -5.05 -8.82 -5.62
CA ALA A 114 -4.60 -7.62 -4.91
C ALA A 114 -5.47 -6.39 -5.25
N LEU A 115 -5.85 -6.22 -6.52
CA LEU A 115 -6.69 -5.11 -6.96
C LEU A 115 -8.12 -5.23 -6.41
N ILE A 116 -8.71 -6.42 -6.45
CA ILE A 116 -10.03 -6.70 -5.89
C ILE A 116 -10.01 -6.45 -4.37
N THR A 117 -8.99 -6.97 -3.67
CA THR A 117 -8.84 -6.76 -2.23
C THR A 117 -8.67 -5.28 -1.89
N ASN A 118 -7.91 -4.53 -2.70
CA ASN A 118 -7.79 -3.09 -2.59
C ASN A 118 -9.17 -2.41 -2.65
N TYR A 119 -10.04 -2.81 -3.60
CA TYR A 119 -11.39 -2.26 -3.73
C TYR A 119 -12.36 -2.69 -2.63
N TYR A 120 -12.12 -3.81 -1.96
CA TYR A 120 -12.90 -4.18 -0.78
C TYR A 120 -12.50 -3.40 0.48
N ILE A 121 -11.24 -2.96 0.56
CA ILE A 121 -10.73 -2.29 1.75
C ILE A 121 -10.87 -0.77 1.63
N TRP A 122 -10.32 -0.18 0.57
CA TRP A 122 -10.06 1.26 0.55
C TRP A 122 -11.29 2.14 0.32
N PRO A 123 -12.21 1.85 -0.63
CA PRO A 123 -13.42 2.65 -0.79
C PRO A 123 -14.28 2.68 0.49
N PRO A 124 -14.60 1.55 1.17
CA PRO A 124 -15.34 1.58 2.43
C PRO A 124 -14.60 2.32 3.54
N VAL A 125 -13.28 2.11 3.66
CA VAL A 125 -12.44 2.81 4.65
C VAL A 125 -12.47 4.32 4.41
N GLN A 126 -12.35 4.77 3.16
CA GLN A 126 -12.40 6.20 2.84
C GLN A 126 -13.78 6.78 3.11
N LEU A 127 -14.86 6.06 2.81
CA LEU A 127 -16.21 6.47 3.19
C LEU A 127 -16.32 6.63 4.71
N ALA A 128 -15.92 5.63 5.50
CA ALA A 128 -15.91 5.74 6.95
C ALA A 128 -15.06 6.93 7.44
N ASN A 129 -13.87 7.11 6.86
CA ASN A 129 -12.95 8.20 7.19
C ASN A 129 -13.56 9.59 6.97
N PHE A 130 -14.28 9.80 5.87
CA PHE A 130 -14.88 11.10 5.56
C PHE A 130 -16.19 11.38 6.30
N TYR A 131 -16.99 10.34 6.60
CA TYR A 131 -18.32 10.49 7.18
C TYR A 131 -18.36 10.30 8.69
N LEU A 132 -17.56 9.40 9.24
CA LEU A 132 -17.62 8.99 10.65
C LEU A 132 -16.46 9.56 11.48
N ILE A 133 -15.28 9.73 10.87
CA ILE A 133 -14.07 10.09 11.61
C ILE A 133 -13.85 11.63 11.64
N PRO A 134 -13.69 12.25 12.83
CA PRO A 134 -13.34 13.66 12.95
C PRO A 134 -12.00 13.98 12.29
N LEU A 135 -11.87 15.19 11.73
CA LEU A 135 -10.73 15.60 10.90
C LEU A 135 -9.36 15.31 11.53
N ILE A 136 -9.20 15.56 12.83
CA ILE A 136 -7.95 15.35 13.58
C ILE A 136 -7.52 13.87 13.65
N TYR A 137 -8.48 12.93 13.61
CA TYR A 137 -8.22 11.49 13.74
C TYR A 137 -8.12 10.77 12.41
N ARG A 138 -8.48 11.42 11.29
CA ARG A 138 -8.50 10.79 9.96
C ARG A 138 -7.17 10.22 9.55
N LEU A 139 -6.09 10.96 9.80
CA LEU A 139 -4.74 10.49 9.51
C LEU A 139 -4.44 9.22 10.29
N ALA A 140 -4.62 9.23 11.62
CA ALA A 140 -4.35 8.08 12.47
C ALA A 140 -5.16 6.84 12.03
N PHE A 141 -6.46 7.02 11.75
CA PHE A 141 -7.33 5.95 11.26
C PHE A 141 -6.80 5.31 9.96
N VAL A 142 -6.45 6.11 8.96
CA VAL A 142 -5.89 5.63 7.69
C VAL A 142 -4.55 4.90 7.89
N GLN A 143 -3.71 5.38 8.81
CA GLN A 143 -2.42 4.74 9.09
C GLN A 143 -2.62 3.36 9.75
N CYS A 144 -3.60 3.19 10.63
CA CYS A 144 -3.93 1.88 11.20
C CYS A 144 -4.36 0.88 10.13
N ILE A 145 -5.26 1.28 9.22
CA ILE A 145 -5.67 0.42 8.09
C ILE A 145 -4.49 0.14 7.16
N SER A 146 -3.60 1.11 6.95
CA SER A 146 -2.41 0.95 6.11
C SER A 146 -1.48 -0.16 6.63
N VAL A 147 -1.37 -0.36 7.94
CA VAL A 147 -0.59 -1.48 8.52
C VAL A 147 -1.20 -2.82 8.11
N VAL A 148 -2.52 -2.96 8.19
CA VAL A 148 -3.24 -4.18 7.78
C VAL A 148 -3.04 -4.44 6.27
N TRP A 149 -3.18 -3.40 5.46
CA TRP A 149 -2.95 -3.47 4.03
C TRP A 149 -1.51 -3.88 3.67
N ASN A 150 -0.51 -3.27 4.30
CA ASN A 150 0.90 -3.60 4.07
C ASN A 150 1.24 -5.01 4.53
N THR A 151 0.61 -5.49 5.61
CA THR A 151 0.71 -6.89 6.06
C THR A 151 0.18 -7.84 4.98
N TYR A 152 -1.01 -7.56 4.44
CA TYR A 152 -1.58 -8.35 3.34
C TYR A 152 -0.67 -8.33 2.10
N LEU A 153 -0.19 -7.16 1.67
CA LEU A 153 0.70 -7.06 0.52
C LEU A 153 2.00 -7.83 0.71
N SER A 154 2.61 -7.73 1.90
CA SER A 154 3.82 -8.49 2.24
C SER A 154 3.57 -9.99 2.16
N TRP A 155 2.51 -10.47 2.80
CA TRP A 155 2.13 -11.88 2.78
C TRP A 155 1.84 -12.38 1.36
N LYS A 156 1.00 -11.66 0.62
CA LYS A 156 0.61 -12.02 -0.75
C LYS A 156 1.83 -12.07 -1.67
N SER A 157 2.74 -11.13 -1.47
CA SER A 157 4.00 -11.06 -2.19
C SER A 157 4.92 -12.25 -1.89
N HIS A 158 5.01 -12.69 -0.65
CA HIS A 158 5.98 -13.71 -0.26
C HIS A 158 5.41 -15.12 -0.11
N ARG A 159 4.12 -15.28 -0.42
CA ARG A 159 3.47 -16.59 -0.48
C ARG A 159 3.74 -17.22 -1.85
N SER A 160 4.58 -18.25 -1.85
CA SER A 160 4.81 -19.14 -2.99
C SER A 160 3.53 -19.85 -3.39
#